data_AF-A0A1F4YCD3-F1
#
_entry.id   AF-A0A1F4YCD3-F1
#
_cell.length_a   1.000
_cell.length_b   1.000
_cell.length_c   1.000
_cell.angle_alpha   90.00
_cell.angle_beta   90.00
_cell.angle_gamma   90.00
#
_symmetry.space_group_name_H-M   'P 1'
#
loop_
_entity.id
_entity.type
_entity.pdbx_description
1 polymer ?
#
loop_
_entity_poly.entity_id
_entity_poly.type
_entity_poly.pdbx_seq_one_letter_code
_entity_poly.pdbx_strand_id
1 'polypeptide(L)'
;MRLNELTAWQVKELLSKREVSAREVLSQTLEQIKKLNPKLNAFITITEKEALQQADLVDQKLSLKQPTGTLAGIPVALKDNLCTKGIPTTCGSRMLQNFVPVYDATVVAKLKQAEAIIIGKTNLDEFAMGSSTENSFFGPTRNPHNLEKVPGGSSGGSACAVASDMTILALGSDTGGSVRQPAALCGVVGLKPTYGTVSRYGLVAFASSLDQISPFGKDVKDVALLYSVISGPDPKDSTSQNIEPRNYAETLSKSDRKFRVGVPKEAFRAGLDQAVAGAFSGSLEVMRKLGWKVEEISLSHLDYSIATYYIVATAEASSNLARYDGVKYGFRSGAYSTLAEMYEKTRREGFGAEVKRRIMLGTYVLSAGYYEAYYGKGQKVRTLIKQDFQEAF
;
A
#
# COMPACT_ATOMS: atom_id res chain seq x y z
N MET A 1 -5.48 24.42 17.32
CA MET A 1 -6.06 23.19 16.72
C MET A 1 -4.94 22.40 16.06
N ARG A 2 -4.86 21.08 16.27
CA ARG A 2 -3.87 20.22 15.59
C ARG A 2 -4.45 19.75 14.24
N LEU A 3 -4.12 20.47 13.18
CA LEU A 3 -4.66 20.29 11.83
C LEU A 3 -4.27 18.96 11.22
N ASN A 4 -3.05 18.49 11.52
CA ASN A 4 -2.55 17.21 11.07
C ASN A 4 -3.24 16.01 11.74
N GLU A 5 -4.01 16.21 12.83
CA GLU A 5 -4.82 15.18 13.51
C GLU A 5 -6.21 15.01 12.89
N LEU A 6 -6.69 16.01 12.13
CA LEU A 6 -7.98 15.96 11.46
C LEU A 6 -8.00 14.95 10.31
N THR A 7 -9.20 14.56 9.88
CA THR A 7 -9.41 13.76 8.66
C THR A 7 -9.27 14.64 7.41
N ALA A 8 -9.01 14.03 6.25
CA ALA A 8 -8.87 14.77 4.99
C ALA A 8 -10.14 15.55 4.64
N TRP A 9 -11.32 14.97 4.89
CA TRP A 9 -12.59 15.66 4.63
C TRP A 9 -12.83 16.85 5.58
N GLN A 10 -12.37 16.79 6.83
CA GLN A 10 -12.44 17.92 7.77
C GLN A 10 -11.50 19.04 7.35
N VAL A 11 -10.24 18.71 7.01
CA VAL A 11 -9.27 19.70 6.52
C VAL A 11 -9.77 20.38 5.25
N LYS A 12 -10.33 19.62 4.31
CA LYS A 12 -10.91 20.16 3.08
C LYS A 12 -12.03 21.17 3.36
N GLU A 13 -12.89 20.89 4.35
CA GLU A 13 -13.95 21.81 4.74
C GLU A 13 -13.37 23.14 5.25
N LEU A 14 -12.38 23.08 6.15
CA LEU A 14 -11.72 24.27 6.70
C LEU A 14 -10.98 25.09 5.61
N LEU A 15 -10.27 24.42 4.70
CA LEU A 15 -9.61 25.06 3.55
C LEU A 15 -10.62 25.74 2.62
N SER A 16 -11.76 25.10 2.36
CA SER A 16 -12.81 25.67 1.50
C SER A 16 -13.45 26.92 2.09
N LYS A 17 -13.55 26.97 3.43
CA LYS A 17 -14.01 28.14 4.20
C LYS A 17 -12.92 29.18 4.44
N ARG A 18 -11.67 28.85 4.07
CA ARG A 18 -10.46 29.66 4.32
C ARG A 18 -10.24 29.96 5.80
N GLU A 19 -10.65 29.04 6.68
CA GLU A 19 -10.39 29.11 8.11
C GLU A 19 -8.95 28.72 8.45
N VAL A 20 -8.31 27.96 7.55
CA VAL A 20 -6.91 27.55 7.59
C VAL A 20 -6.32 27.59 6.18
N SER A 21 -5.00 27.60 6.08
CA SER A 21 -4.24 27.48 4.84
C SER A 21 -3.63 26.07 4.66
N ALA A 22 -3.36 25.68 3.42
CA ALA A 22 -2.64 24.46 3.10
C ALA A 22 -1.22 24.49 3.69
N ARG A 23 -0.59 25.67 3.75
CA ARG A 23 0.70 25.88 4.39
C ARG A 23 0.67 25.59 5.90
N GLU A 24 -0.38 25.98 6.61
CA GLU A 24 -0.52 25.68 8.05
C GLU A 24 -0.70 24.18 8.29
N VAL A 25 -1.54 23.51 7.50
CA VAL A 25 -1.75 22.05 7.57
C VAL A 25 -0.44 21.31 7.32
N LEU A 26 0.29 21.68 6.26
CA LEU A 26 1.55 21.04 5.91
C LEU A 26 2.63 21.31 6.97
N SER A 27 2.73 22.54 7.49
CA SER A 27 3.72 22.89 8.51
C SER A 27 3.58 22.01 9.75
N GLN A 28 2.36 21.81 10.25
CA GLN A 28 2.12 20.91 11.40
C GLN A 28 2.44 19.45 11.07
N THR A 29 2.16 19.01 9.83
CA THR A 29 2.48 17.65 9.37
C THR A 29 4.00 17.42 9.33
N LEU A 30 4.77 18.37 8.79
CA LEU A 30 6.24 18.31 8.73
C LEU A 30 6.88 18.38 10.12
N GLU A 31 6.32 19.19 11.03
CA GLU A 31 6.77 19.24 12.42
C GLU A 31 6.59 17.88 13.12
N GLN A 32 5.44 17.23 12.91
CA GLN A 32 5.19 15.89 13.43
C GLN A 32 6.15 14.86 12.85
N ILE A 33 6.43 14.91 11.54
CA ILE A 33 7.45 14.05 10.89
C ILE A 33 8.81 14.25 11.55
N LYS A 34 9.26 15.50 11.70
CA LYS A 34 10.56 15.83 12.31
C LYS A 34 10.68 15.30 13.73
N LYS A 35 9.58 15.34 14.49
CA LYS A 35 9.51 14.87 15.88
C LYS A 35 9.53 13.35 16.01
N LEU A 36 8.76 12.64 15.17
CA LEU A 36 8.49 11.21 15.37
C LEU A 36 9.26 10.29 14.43
N ASN A 37 9.59 10.70 13.21
CA ASN A 37 10.28 9.85 12.25
C ASN A 37 11.64 9.33 12.74
N PRO A 38 12.46 10.08 13.51
CA PRO A 38 13.70 9.54 14.08
C PRO A 38 13.51 8.33 15.00
N LYS A 39 12.30 8.15 15.58
CA LYS A 39 11.95 7.03 16.46
C LYS A 39 11.19 5.93 15.75
N LEU A 40 10.30 6.32 14.84
CA LEU A 40 9.39 5.40 14.15
C LEU A 40 9.93 4.89 12.82
N ASN A 41 10.81 5.64 12.16
CA ASN A 41 11.38 5.34 10.84
C ASN A 41 10.32 4.97 9.78
N ALA A 42 9.27 5.79 9.69
CA ALA A 42 8.15 5.58 8.77
C ALA A 42 8.41 6.16 7.36
N PHE A 43 9.29 7.16 7.24
CA PHE A 43 9.70 7.78 5.98
C PHE A 43 11.16 7.48 5.63
N ILE A 44 11.39 7.08 4.37
CA ILE A 44 12.72 6.97 3.75
C ILE A 44 13.14 8.32 3.15
N THR A 45 12.21 9.02 2.52
CA THR A 45 12.46 10.31 1.85
C THR A 45 11.37 11.29 2.22
N ILE A 46 11.74 12.52 2.56
CA ILE A 46 10.82 13.62 2.84
C ILE A 46 11.05 14.68 1.78
N THR A 47 9.98 15.16 1.13
CA THR A 47 10.05 16.13 0.03
C THR A 47 9.57 17.50 0.50
N GLU A 48 10.21 18.00 1.57
CA GLU A 48 9.79 19.22 2.28
C GLU A 48 9.71 20.42 1.34
N LYS A 49 10.75 20.66 0.53
CA LYS A 49 10.80 21.81 -0.38
C LYS A 49 9.68 21.76 -1.41
N GLU A 50 9.48 20.62 -2.06
CA GLU A 50 8.45 20.42 -3.08
C GLU A 50 7.04 20.49 -2.46
N ALA A 51 6.86 19.93 -1.27
CA ALA A 51 5.59 19.96 -0.56
C ALA A 51 5.19 21.40 -0.18
N LEU A 52 6.16 22.19 0.32
CA LEU A 52 5.94 23.60 0.66
C LEU A 52 5.52 24.42 -0.56
N GLN A 53 6.15 24.19 -1.72
CA GLN A 53 5.75 24.82 -2.98
C GLN A 53 4.34 24.41 -3.42
N GLN A 54 3.96 23.15 -3.26
CA GLN A 54 2.60 22.67 -3.57
C GLN A 54 1.55 23.32 -2.67
N ALA A 55 1.85 23.47 -1.37
CA ALA A 55 0.97 24.18 -0.43
C ALA A 55 0.76 25.65 -0.84
N ASP A 56 1.84 26.37 -1.15
CA ASP A 56 1.78 27.78 -1.55
C ASP A 56 0.93 27.98 -2.82
N LEU A 57 1.03 27.05 -3.79
CA LEU A 57 0.22 27.08 -5.01
C LEU A 57 -1.27 26.83 -4.72
N VAL A 58 -1.61 25.91 -3.82
CA VAL A 58 -2.99 25.68 -3.40
C VAL A 58 -3.56 26.91 -2.71
N ASP A 59 -2.81 27.51 -1.79
CA ASP A 59 -3.22 28.73 -1.08
C ASP A 59 -3.41 29.91 -2.03
N GLN A 60 -2.53 30.06 -3.02
CA GLN A 60 -2.68 31.06 -4.07
C GLN A 60 -3.98 30.85 -4.85
N LYS A 61 -4.27 29.64 -5.32
CA LYS A 61 -5.51 29.32 -6.04
C LYS A 61 -6.74 29.59 -5.18
N LEU A 62 -6.71 29.16 -3.93
CA LEU A 62 -7.78 29.40 -2.97
C LEU A 62 -8.01 30.90 -2.81
N SER A 63 -6.97 31.71 -2.60
CA SER A 63 -7.07 33.18 -2.44
C SER A 63 -7.73 33.85 -3.66
N LEU A 64 -7.36 33.42 -4.86
CA LEU A 64 -7.87 33.90 -6.15
C LEU A 64 -9.25 33.34 -6.52
N LYS A 65 -9.87 32.52 -5.65
CA LYS A 65 -11.16 31.84 -5.92
C LYS A 65 -11.14 30.97 -7.19
N GLN A 66 -9.98 30.41 -7.52
CA GLN A 66 -9.85 29.50 -8.65
C GLN A 66 -10.34 28.09 -8.26
N PRO A 67 -10.84 27.29 -9.22
CA PRO A 67 -11.16 25.89 -8.97
C PRO A 67 -9.93 25.12 -8.47
N THR A 68 -10.13 24.28 -7.46
CA THR A 68 -9.10 23.43 -6.88
C THR A 68 -9.43 21.95 -7.06
N GLY A 69 -8.39 21.12 -7.01
CA GLY A 69 -8.47 19.67 -7.13
C GLY A 69 -9.17 19.01 -5.93
N THR A 70 -9.55 17.75 -6.11
CA THR A 70 -10.36 17.03 -5.11
C THR A 70 -9.67 16.89 -3.75
N LEU A 71 -8.33 16.84 -3.74
CA LEU A 71 -7.45 16.69 -2.58
C LEU A 71 -6.55 17.92 -2.39
N ALA A 72 -6.95 19.08 -2.91
CA ALA A 72 -6.17 20.31 -2.79
C ALA A 72 -5.78 20.60 -1.33
N GLY A 73 -4.47 20.69 -1.08
CA GLY A 73 -3.92 21.03 0.23
C GLY A 73 -3.84 19.86 1.22
N ILE A 74 -4.20 18.64 0.82
CA ILE A 74 -4.16 17.46 1.69
C ILE A 74 -2.78 16.78 1.59
N PRO A 75 -2.04 16.61 2.71
CA PRO A 75 -0.81 15.82 2.75
C PRO A 75 -1.05 14.34 2.47
N VAL A 76 -0.31 13.79 1.50
CA VAL A 76 -0.35 12.38 1.11
C VAL A 76 1.07 11.81 1.08
N ALA A 77 1.28 10.71 1.80
CA ALA A 77 2.52 9.94 1.78
C ALA A 77 2.42 8.76 0.82
N LEU A 78 3.52 8.42 0.12
CA LEU A 78 3.53 7.34 -0.87
C LEU A 78 4.44 6.21 -0.41
N LYS A 79 4.02 4.94 -0.48
CA LYS A 79 4.95 3.83 -0.29
C LYS A 79 6.09 3.89 -1.30
N ASP A 80 7.31 3.59 -0.85
CA ASP A 80 8.53 3.81 -1.65
C ASP A 80 8.75 2.79 -2.79
N ASN A 81 7.75 1.96 -3.11
CA ASN A 81 7.68 1.17 -4.34
C ASN A 81 6.79 1.80 -5.43
N LEU A 82 6.36 3.05 -5.23
CA LEU A 82 5.64 3.84 -6.22
C LEU A 82 6.59 4.83 -6.90
N CYS A 83 6.81 4.64 -8.21
CA CYS A 83 7.64 5.53 -9.01
C CYS A 83 7.07 6.94 -9.00
N THR A 84 7.90 7.90 -8.60
CA THR A 84 7.56 9.31 -8.49
C THR A 84 8.64 10.11 -9.22
N LYS A 85 8.28 10.83 -10.29
CA LYS A 85 9.24 11.51 -11.15
C LYS A 85 10.07 12.50 -10.34
N GLY A 86 11.40 12.35 -10.40
CA GLY A 86 12.34 13.24 -9.72
C GLY A 86 12.48 13.01 -8.21
N ILE A 87 11.76 12.05 -7.63
CA ILE A 87 11.85 11.69 -6.20
C ILE A 87 12.38 10.25 -6.09
N PRO A 88 13.43 9.98 -5.29
CA PRO A 88 13.97 8.64 -5.10
C PRO A 88 12.88 7.58 -4.86
N THR A 89 13.07 6.40 -5.46
CA THR A 89 12.17 5.25 -5.30
C THR A 89 13.02 4.00 -5.09
N THR A 90 13.20 3.61 -3.84
CA THR A 90 14.21 2.61 -3.46
C THR A 90 13.62 1.23 -3.20
N CYS A 91 12.28 1.13 -3.08
CA CYS A 91 11.60 -0.09 -2.64
C CYS A 91 12.14 -0.65 -1.32
N GLY A 92 12.68 0.19 -0.44
CA GLY A 92 13.29 -0.24 0.82
C GLY A 92 14.54 -1.10 0.60
N SER A 93 15.21 -0.97 -0.55
CA SER A 93 16.30 -1.85 -0.97
C SER A 93 17.57 -1.08 -1.32
N ARG A 94 18.72 -1.69 -1.00
CA ARG A 94 20.02 -1.25 -1.51
C ARG A 94 20.06 -1.27 -3.04
N MET A 95 19.38 -2.24 -3.67
CA MET A 95 19.34 -2.40 -5.12
C MET A 95 18.88 -1.13 -5.86
N LEU A 96 18.01 -0.33 -5.24
CA LEU A 96 17.45 0.89 -5.84
C LEU A 96 17.72 2.14 -5.00
N GLN A 97 18.68 2.10 -4.06
CA GLN A 97 18.95 3.22 -3.13
C GLN A 97 19.22 4.56 -3.85
N ASN A 98 19.75 4.52 -5.08
CA ASN A 98 20.08 5.70 -5.90
C ASN A 98 19.14 5.86 -7.11
N PHE A 99 18.04 5.11 -7.18
CA PHE A 99 17.14 5.16 -8.32
C PHE A 99 16.18 6.35 -8.23
N VAL A 100 16.29 7.26 -9.20
CA VAL A 100 15.36 8.39 -9.39
C VAL A 100 14.55 8.14 -10.66
N PRO A 101 13.24 7.82 -10.56
CA PRO A 101 12.40 7.61 -11.73
C PRO A 101 12.29 8.85 -12.61
N VAL A 102 12.27 8.63 -13.93
CA VAL A 102 12.04 9.67 -14.94
C VAL A 102 10.55 9.83 -15.32
N TYR A 103 9.67 9.09 -14.65
CA TYR A 103 8.22 9.06 -14.90
C TYR A 103 7.44 8.93 -13.59
N ASP A 104 6.19 9.36 -13.60
CA ASP A 104 5.24 9.16 -12.52
C ASP A 104 4.46 7.85 -12.72
N ALA A 105 4.23 7.12 -11.65
CA ALA A 105 3.17 6.13 -11.60
C ALA A 105 1.81 6.79 -11.87
N THR A 106 0.85 6.04 -12.41
CA THR A 106 -0.46 6.61 -12.77
C THR A 106 -1.18 7.18 -11.55
N VAL A 107 -1.11 6.51 -10.39
CA VAL A 107 -1.68 7.04 -9.15
C VAL A 107 -1.02 8.33 -8.68
N VAL A 108 0.28 8.50 -8.93
CA VAL A 108 1.02 9.72 -8.60
C VAL A 108 0.56 10.87 -9.50
N ALA A 109 0.40 10.61 -10.80
CA ALA A 109 -0.13 11.59 -11.73
C ALA A 109 -1.57 12.02 -11.35
N LYS A 110 -2.44 11.06 -10.98
CA LYS A 110 -3.80 11.34 -10.49
C LYS A 110 -3.80 12.17 -9.20
N LEU A 111 -2.91 11.88 -8.25
CA LEU A 111 -2.76 12.67 -7.03
C LEU A 111 -2.32 14.10 -7.30
N LYS A 112 -1.33 14.30 -8.19
CA LYS A 112 -0.88 15.63 -8.63
C LYS A 112 -2.02 16.40 -9.30
N GLN A 113 -2.81 15.74 -10.16
CA GLN A 113 -3.98 16.35 -10.79
C GLN A 113 -5.08 16.71 -9.77
N ALA A 114 -5.24 15.91 -8.72
CA ALA A 114 -6.14 16.19 -7.60
C ALA A 114 -5.58 17.24 -6.62
N GLU A 115 -4.39 17.81 -6.90
CA GLU A 115 -3.70 18.81 -6.09
C GLU A 115 -3.36 18.36 -4.67
N ALA A 116 -3.20 17.05 -4.49
CA ALA A 116 -2.68 16.49 -3.25
C ALA A 116 -1.21 16.92 -3.04
N ILE A 117 -0.84 17.20 -1.79
CA ILE A 117 0.53 17.54 -1.43
C ILE A 117 1.30 16.24 -1.16
N ILE A 118 2.22 15.88 -2.05
CA ILE A 118 3.07 14.69 -1.87
C ILE A 118 4.21 15.07 -0.93
N ILE A 119 4.19 14.52 0.29
CA ILE A 119 5.13 14.90 1.35
C ILE A 119 6.36 14.00 1.48
N GLY A 120 6.35 12.85 0.80
CA GLY A 120 7.51 11.96 0.78
C GLY A 120 7.17 10.50 0.51
N LYS A 121 8.19 9.67 0.73
CA LYS A 121 8.19 8.22 0.49
C LYS A 121 8.29 7.47 1.81
N THR A 122 7.33 6.61 2.07
CA THR A 122 7.22 5.80 3.28
C THR A 122 7.95 4.47 3.16
N ASN A 123 8.49 4.02 4.29
CA ASN A 123 9.26 2.81 4.44
C ASN A 123 8.40 1.55 4.24
N LEU A 124 9.06 0.45 3.88
CA LEU A 124 8.45 -0.82 3.53
C LEU A 124 9.43 -1.98 3.72
N ASP A 125 8.92 -3.20 3.84
CA ASP A 125 9.76 -4.39 3.59
C ASP A 125 10.35 -4.30 2.17
N GLU A 126 11.61 -4.69 2.04
CA GLU A 126 12.34 -4.69 0.78
C GLU A 126 11.53 -5.35 -0.36
N PHE A 127 11.34 -4.63 -1.46
CA PHE A 127 10.53 -5.06 -2.62
C PHE A 127 9.11 -5.53 -2.27
N ALA A 128 8.53 -4.98 -1.20
CA ALA A 128 7.22 -5.35 -0.68
C ALA A 128 7.12 -6.78 -0.11
N MET A 129 8.25 -7.44 0.17
CA MET A 129 8.34 -8.83 0.61
C MET A 129 8.55 -8.95 2.12
N GLY A 130 7.46 -9.01 2.87
CA GLY A 130 7.47 -9.21 4.32
C GLY A 130 6.15 -8.78 4.96
N SER A 131 6.06 -8.91 6.28
CA SER A 131 4.86 -8.61 7.06
C SER A 131 5.17 -7.85 8.35
N SER A 132 6.33 -7.19 8.42
CA SER A 132 6.78 -6.45 9.61
C SER A 132 7.54 -5.16 9.31
N THR A 133 7.95 -4.92 8.06
CA THR A 133 8.83 -3.80 7.66
C THR A 133 10.25 -3.88 8.23
N GLU A 134 10.63 -5.01 8.83
CA GLU A 134 11.97 -5.24 9.38
C GLU A 134 13.01 -5.52 8.29
N ASN A 135 12.58 -5.98 7.11
CA ASN A 135 13.50 -6.28 6.00
C ASN A 135 13.96 -5.01 5.26
N SER A 136 13.49 -3.82 5.65
CA SER A 136 13.92 -2.58 5.00
C SER A 136 15.43 -2.37 5.14
N PHE A 137 16.09 -2.08 4.03
CA PHE A 137 17.50 -1.69 4.01
C PHE A 137 17.75 -0.40 4.81
N PHE A 138 16.76 0.47 4.94
CA PHE A 138 16.84 1.74 5.67
C PHE A 138 16.49 1.59 7.17
N GLY A 139 16.39 0.35 7.65
CA GLY A 139 16.06 0.01 9.03
C GLY A 139 14.56 -0.18 9.28
N PRO A 140 14.19 -0.85 10.37
CA PRO A 140 12.81 -1.21 10.67
C PRO A 140 11.96 0.01 10.98
N THR A 141 10.71 0.03 10.53
CA THR A 141 9.68 0.92 11.08
C THR A 141 9.17 0.34 12.41
N ARG A 142 8.87 1.19 13.40
CA ARG A 142 8.27 0.79 14.69
C ARG A 142 6.78 1.13 14.74
N ASN A 143 6.01 0.36 15.51
CA ASN A 143 4.58 0.61 15.69
C ASN A 143 4.35 1.84 16.60
N PRO A 144 3.50 2.81 16.21
CA PRO A 144 3.28 4.01 17.01
C PRO A 144 2.54 3.76 18.33
N HIS A 145 1.82 2.63 18.45
CA HIS A 145 1.18 2.23 19.71
C HIS A 145 2.14 1.57 20.70
N ASN A 146 3.24 0.97 20.20
CA ASN A 146 4.27 0.36 21.01
C ASN A 146 5.57 0.20 20.19
N LEU A 147 6.62 0.94 20.57
CA LEU A 147 7.88 0.98 19.83
C LEU A 147 8.63 -0.36 19.79
N GLU A 148 8.31 -1.30 20.68
CA GLU A 148 8.87 -2.66 20.70
C GLU A 148 8.13 -3.63 19.76
N LYS A 149 7.08 -3.17 19.07
CA LYS A 149 6.25 -3.97 18.17
C LYS A 149 6.39 -3.51 16.72
N VAL A 150 6.07 -4.43 15.82
CA VAL A 150 6.08 -4.18 14.37
C VAL A 150 4.81 -3.42 13.95
N PRO A 151 4.90 -2.52 12.97
CA PRO A 151 3.74 -1.84 12.37
C PRO A 151 3.01 -2.73 11.34
N GLY A 152 3.47 -3.96 11.16
CA GLY A 152 3.06 -4.82 10.06
C GLY A 152 3.87 -4.59 8.78
N GLY A 153 3.50 -5.27 7.71
CA GLY A 153 4.16 -5.13 6.43
C GLY A 153 3.36 -5.70 5.25
N SER A 154 3.74 -5.37 4.02
CA SER A 154 4.94 -4.58 3.70
C SER A 154 4.74 -3.06 3.67
N SER A 155 3.53 -2.53 3.87
CA SER A 155 3.28 -1.08 3.89
C SER A 155 3.29 -0.50 5.32
N GLY A 156 4.21 -0.97 6.18
CA GLY A 156 4.25 -0.57 7.60
C GLY A 156 4.55 0.92 7.80
N GLY A 157 5.43 1.50 6.99
CA GLY A 157 5.70 2.95 7.02
C GLY A 157 4.46 3.77 6.68
N SER A 158 3.66 3.36 5.69
CA SER A 158 2.42 4.05 5.31
C SER A 158 1.38 4.02 6.43
N ALA A 159 1.16 2.85 7.05
CA ALA A 159 0.22 2.71 8.16
C ALA A 159 0.69 3.48 9.41
N CYS A 160 1.98 3.37 9.74
CA CYS A 160 2.60 4.09 10.85
C CYS A 160 2.46 5.62 10.68
N ALA A 161 2.74 6.15 9.47
CA ALA A 161 2.66 7.58 9.20
C ALA A 161 1.24 8.14 9.39
N VAL A 162 0.20 7.41 8.97
CA VAL A 162 -1.20 7.80 9.20
C VAL A 162 -1.56 7.70 10.67
N ALA A 163 -1.20 6.60 11.33
CA ALA A 163 -1.52 6.34 12.73
C ALA A 163 -0.87 7.31 13.72
N SER A 164 0.23 7.95 13.33
CA SER A 164 0.95 8.92 14.15
C SER A 164 0.82 10.37 13.67
N ASP A 165 -0.16 10.66 12.80
CA ASP A 165 -0.45 11.98 12.25
C ASP A 165 0.73 12.66 11.53
N MET A 166 1.68 11.86 11.03
CA MET A 166 2.79 12.32 10.17
C MET A 166 2.34 12.50 8.71
N THR A 167 1.12 12.08 8.39
CA THR A 167 0.40 12.39 7.15
C THR A 167 -1.10 12.23 7.41
N ILE A 168 -1.94 12.83 6.57
CA ILE A 168 -3.40 12.62 6.67
C ILE A 168 -3.80 11.36 5.92
N LEU A 169 -3.25 11.19 4.71
CA LEU A 169 -3.52 10.07 3.82
C LEU A 169 -2.23 9.39 3.41
N ALA A 170 -2.31 8.11 3.03
CA ALA A 170 -1.17 7.43 2.43
C ALA A 170 -1.59 6.39 1.38
N LEU A 171 -0.69 6.08 0.47
CA LEU A 171 -0.82 4.93 -0.44
C LEU A 171 0.19 3.83 -0.06
N GLY A 172 -0.30 2.60 -0.02
CA GLY A 172 0.50 1.38 0.03
C GLY A 172 0.29 0.49 -1.20
N SER A 173 0.83 -0.73 -1.12
CA SER A 173 0.52 -1.81 -2.06
C SER A 173 0.18 -3.07 -1.28
N ASP A 174 -0.83 -3.82 -1.73
CA ASP A 174 -1.31 -5.06 -1.11
C ASP A 174 -1.25 -6.21 -2.12
N THR A 175 -0.41 -7.20 -1.82
CA THR A 175 -0.23 -8.41 -2.63
C THR A 175 -0.83 -9.63 -1.94
N GLY A 176 -0.61 -9.75 -0.62
CA GLY A 176 -1.09 -10.84 0.23
C GLY A 176 -1.63 -10.38 1.57
N GLY A 177 -2.00 -9.11 1.72
CA GLY A 177 -2.35 -8.47 2.99
C GLY A 177 -1.52 -7.22 3.31
N SER A 178 -0.65 -6.79 2.40
CA SER A 178 0.39 -5.78 2.67
C SER A 178 -0.13 -4.35 2.92
N VAL A 179 -1.44 -4.10 2.86
CA VAL A 179 -2.09 -2.89 3.39
C VAL A 179 -3.03 -3.21 4.54
N ARG A 180 -3.86 -4.25 4.40
CA ARG A 180 -4.85 -4.62 5.42
C ARG A 180 -4.22 -5.04 6.75
N GLN A 181 -3.11 -5.79 6.72
CA GLN A 181 -2.42 -6.21 7.92
C GLN A 181 -1.71 -5.06 8.66
N PRO A 182 -0.96 -4.15 7.98
CA PRO A 182 -0.46 -2.95 8.63
C PRO A 182 -1.57 -2.05 9.17
N ALA A 183 -2.69 -1.91 8.44
CA ALA A 183 -3.82 -1.12 8.89
C ALA A 183 -4.39 -1.65 10.21
N ALA A 184 -4.57 -2.97 10.31
CA ALA A 184 -5.03 -3.63 11.53
C ALA A 184 -4.05 -3.44 12.71
N LEU A 185 -2.74 -3.60 12.47
CA LEU A 185 -1.72 -3.50 13.53
C LEU A 185 -1.45 -2.06 14.00
N CYS A 186 -1.65 -1.08 13.14
CA CYS A 186 -1.49 0.34 13.47
C CYS A 186 -2.82 1.03 13.81
N GLY A 187 -3.96 0.33 13.79
CA GLY A 187 -5.26 0.89 14.15
C GLY A 187 -5.77 1.99 13.21
N VAL A 188 -5.55 1.84 11.90
CA VAL A 188 -6.01 2.78 10.85
C VAL A 188 -6.89 2.07 9.83
N VAL A 189 -7.54 2.81 8.94
CA VAL A 189 -8.33 2.22 7.86
C VAL A 189 -7.45 1.99 6.65
N GLY A 190 -7.46 0.77 6.11
CA GLY A 190 -6.77 0.40 4.87
C GLY A 190 -7.67 -0.46 3.98
N LEU A 191 -7.70 -0.15 2.69
CA LEU A 191 -8.53 -0.86 1.71
C LEU A 191 -7.64 -1.44 0.61
N LYS A 192 -7.73 -2.75 0.39
CA LYS A 192 -7.29 -3.34 -0.88
C LYS A 192 -8.47 -3.34 -1.85
N PRO A 193 -8.45 -2.52 -2.92
CA PRO A 193 -9.55 -2.51 -3.87
C PRO A 193 -9.55 -3.76 -4.75
N THR A 194 -10.58 -3.88 -5.58
CA THR A 194 -10.69 -4.91 -6.62
C THR A 194 -9.47 -4.84 -7.54
N TYR A 195 -8.92 -6.00 -7.91
CA TYR A 195 -7.78 -6.06 -8.83
C TYR A 195 -8.17 -5.42 -10.17
N GLY A 196 -7.33 -4.47 -10.63
CA GLY A 196 -7.54 -3.74 -11.88
C GLY A 196 -8.36 -2.46 -11.77
N THR A 197 -8.95 -2.10 -10.62
CA THR A 197 -9.66 -0.79 -10.50
C THR A 197 -8.72 0.39 -10.25
N VAL A 198 -7.48 0.11 -9.84
CA VAL A 198 -6.38 1.08 -9.75
C VAL A 198 -5.24 0.56 -10.61
N SER A 199 -4.72 1.41 -11.49
CA SER A 199 -3.59 1.08 -12.36
C SER A 199 -2.36 0.67 -11.57
N ARG A 200 -1.64 -0.33 -12.10
CA ARG A 200 -0.35 -0.80 -11.60
C ARG A 200 0.82 -0.18 -12.37
N TYR A 201 0.57 0.70 -13.35
CA TYR A 201 1.64 1.39 -14.06
C TYR A 201 2.45 2.28 -13.10
N GLY A 202 3.75 1.99 -13.01
CA GLY A 202 4.70 2.63 -12.09
C GLY A 202 4.66 2.15 -10.64
N LEU A 203 3.87 1.11 -10.35
CA LEU A 203 4.12 0.27 -9.17
C LEU A 203 5.29 -0.66 -9.50
N VAL A 204 6.33 -0.67 -8.66
CA VAL A 204 7.39 -1.66 -8.77
C VAL A 204 6.82 -3.03 -8.40
N ALA A 205 6.72 -3.90 -9.40
CA ALA A 205 6.01 -5.17 -9.31
C ALA A 205 6.71 -6.16 -8.37
N PHE A 206 5.91 -6.77 -7.49
CA PHE A 206 6.25 -7.97 -6.75
C PHE A 206 5.59 -9.18 -7.43
N ALA A 207 4.27 -9.32 -7.31
CA ALA A 207 3.50 -10.37 -7.98
C ALA A 207 2.39 -9.72 -8.81
N SER A 208 2.63 -9.62 -10.11
CA SER A 208 1.80 -8.93 -11.08
C SER A 208 0.32 -9.32 -10.99
N SER A 209 -0.02 -10.58 -10.82
CA SER A 209 -1.42 -11.03 -10.79
C SER A 209 -2.14 -10.79 -9.44
N LEU A 210 -1.45 -10.21 -8.45
CA LEU A 210 -1.93 -10.04 -7.08
C LEU A 210 -1.80 -8.60 -6.59
N ASP A 211 -0.75 -7.89 -7.02
CA ASP A 211 -0.43 -6.53 -6.59
C ASP A 211 -1.56 -5.55 -6.86
N GLN A 212 -1.94 -4.79 -5.84
CA GLN A 212 -2.89 -3.69 -5.99
C GLN A 212 -2.49 -2.50 -5.11
N ILE A 213 -2.38 -1.31 -5.72
CA ILE A 213 -2.18 -0.05 -4.99
C ILE A 213 -3.43 0.21 -4.14
N SER A 214 -3.21 0.59 -2.89
CA SER A 214 -4.23 0.49 -1.85
C SER A 214 -4.12 1.69 -0.89
N PRO A 215 -5.23 2.41 -0.62
CA PRO A 215 -5.22 3.59 0.25
C PRO A 215 -5.24 3.26 1.75
N PHE A 216 -4.65 4.17 2.52
CA PHE A 216 -4.80 4.32 3.97
C PHE A 216 -5.41 5.68 4.31
N GLY A 217 -6.18 5.73 5.38
CA GLY A 217 -6.74 6.95 5.94
C GLY A 217 -7.15 6.76 7.40
N LYS A 218 -7.54 7.86 8.05
CA LYS A 218 -7.92 7.86 9.46
C LYS A 218 -9.32 7.30 9.69
N ASP A 219 -10.20 7.47 8.71
CA ASP A 219 -11.53 6.90 8.70
C ASP A 219 -11.91 6.31 7.33
N VAL A 220 -13.10 5.71 7.25
CA VAL A 220 -13.62 5.09 6.02
C VAL A 220 -13.88 6.14 4.93
N LYS A 221 -14.24 7.37 5.31
CA LYS A 221 -14.56 8.45 4.36
C LYS A 221 -13.31 8.97 3.66
N ASP A 222 -12.20 9.10 4.38
CA ASP A 222 -10.88 9.44 3.86
C ASP A 222 -10.37 8.37 2.89
N VAL A 223 -10.49 7.09 3.26
CA VAL A 223 -10.12 5.97 2.37
C VAL A 223 -10.97 5.96 1.10
N ALA A 224 -12.27 6.18 1.21
CA ALA A 224 -13.16 6.27 0.05
C ALA A 224 -12.84 7.48 -0.83
N LEU A 225 -12.51 8.64 -0.23
CA LEU A 225 -12.09 9.84 -0.95
C LEU A 225 -10.80 9.58 -1.74
N LEU A 226 -9.78 9.02 -1.10
CA LEU A 226 -8.52 8.69 -1.75
C LEU A 226 -8.70 7.63 -2.85
N TYR A 227 -9.50 6.59 -2.59
CA TYR A 227 -9.81 5.57 -3.59
C TYR A 227 -10.48 6.16 -4.83
N SER A 228 -11.41 7.10 -4.64
CA SER A 228 -12.07 7.81 -5.75
C SER A 228 -11.08 8.49 -6.67
N VAL A 229 -10.06 9.14 -6.10
CA VAL A 229 -9.02 9.86 -6.85
C VAL A 229 -8.10 8.92 -7.64
N ILE A 230 -7.69 7.78 -7.05
CA ILE A 230 -6.71 6.89 -7.70
C ILE A 230 -7.36 5.87 -8.65
N SER A 231 -8.64 5.59 -8.49
CA SER A 231 -9.39 4.59 -9.28
C SER A 231 -9.63 5.03 -10.73
N GLY A 232 -9.83 4.06 -11.62
CA GLY A 232 -10.20 4.28 -13.02
C GLY A 232 -9.24 3.64 -14.02
N PRO A 233 -9.69 3.51 -15.28
CA PRO A 233 -8.92 2.89 -16.35
C PRO A 233 -7.61 3.63 -16.62
N ASP A 234 -6.63 2.91 -17.14
CA ASP A 234 -5.35 3.45 -17.57
C ASP A 234 -4.85 2.74 -18.83
N PRO A 235 -4.70 3.43 -19.97
CA PRO A 235 -4.19 2.82 -21.19
C PRO A 235 -2.75 2.28 -21.07
N LYS A 236 -2.01 2.68 -20.03
CA LYS A 236 -0.65 2.17 -19.75
C LYS A 236 -0.64 0.87 -18.96
N ASP A 237 -1.80 0.40 -18.49
CA ASP A 237 -1.96 -0.86 -17.77
C ASP A 237 -3.07 -1.69 -18.43
N SER A 238 -2.67 -2.69 -19.22
CA SER A 238 -3.58 -3.61 -19.91
C SER A 238 -4.44 -4.46 -18.97
N THR A 239 -4.15 -4.49 -17.67
CA THR A 239 -4.96 -5.17 -16.66
C THR A 239 -5.91 -4.24 -15.91
N SER A 240 -5.80 -2.93 -16.15
CA SER A 240 -6.76 -1.97 -15.62
C SER A 240 -8.12 -2.23 -16.26
N GLN A 241 -9.15 -2.31 -15.43
CA GLN A 241 -10.50 -2.57 -15.88
C GLN A 241 -11.11 -1.27 -16.39
N ASN A 242 -11.89 -1.38 -17.47
CA ASN A 242 -12.67 -0.26 -17.98
C ASN A 242 -13.94 -0.05 -17.13
N ILE A 243 -13.72 0.30 -15.86
CA ILE A 243 -14.77 0.64 -14.90
C ILE A 243 -14.70 2.15 -14.67
N GLU A 244 -15.79 2.83 -14.96
CA GLU A 244 -15.90 4.27 -14.72
C GLU A 244 -15.61 4.60 -13.25
N PRO A 245 -14.71 5.57 -12.98
CA PRO A 245 -14.46 6.04 -11.63
C PRO A 245 -15.75 6.54 -10.99
N ARG A 246 -15.91 6.27 -9.69
CA ARG A 246 -17.04 6.76 -8.89
C ARG A 246 -16.51 7.61 -7.75
N ASN A 247 -17.29 8.58 -7.31
CA ASN A 247 -17.04 9.23 -6.04
C ASN A 247 -17.52 8.33 -4.90
N TYR A 248 -16.67 7.42 -4.46
CA TYR A 248 -16.97 6.47 -3.39
C TYR A 248 -17.25 7.18 -2.06
N ALA A 249 -16.68 8.37 -1.82
CA ALA A 249 -16.94 9.12 -0.60
C ALA A 249 -18.40 9.61 -0.51
N GLU A 250 -19.02 9.94 -1.65
CA GLU A 250 -20.45 10.31 -1.71
C GLU A 250 -21.38 9.10 -1.56
N THR A 251 -20.90 7.89 -1.90
CA THR A 251 -21.69 6.66 -1.71
C THR A 251 -21.81 6.21 -0.25
N LEU A 252 -21.03 6.82 0.67
CA LEU A 252 -21.07 6.54 2.12
C LEU A 252 -22.28 7.18 2.83
N SER A 253 -23.30 7.62 2.10
CA SER A 253 -24.49 8.22 2.70
C SER A 253 -25.10 7.32 3.78
N LYS A 254 -25.84 7.94 4.72
CA LYS A 254 -26.56 7.25 5.80
C LYS A 254 -27.66 6.36 5.21
N SER A 255 -27.28 5.23 4.62
CA SER A 255 -28.23 4.25 4.14
C SER A 255 -28.65 3.38 5.33
N ASP A 256 -29.95 3.27 5.57
CA ASP A 256 -30.51 2.23 6.45
C ASP A 256 -30.39 0.82 5.85
N ARG A 257 -29.60 0.67 4.78
CA ARG A 257 -29.40 -0.57 4.06
C ARG A 257 -28.87 -1.62 5.02
N LYS A 258 -29.67 -2.68 5.18
CA LYS A 258 -29.28 -3.87 5.92
C LYS A 258 -28.53 -4.79 4.95
N PHE A 259 -27.32 -5.18 5.33
CA PHE A 259 -26.53 -6.11 4.54
C PHE A 259 -26.67 -7.53 5.06
N ARG A 260 -26.38 -8.50 4.19
CA ARG A 260 -26.09 -9.88 4.57
C ARG A 260 -24.58 -10.00 4.72
N VAL A 261 -24.13 -10.56 5.83
CA VAL A 261 -22.71 -10.74 6.18
C VAL A 261 -22.44 -12.22 6.33
N GLY A 262 -21.61 -12.78 5.44
CA GLY A 262 -21.11 -14.14 5.56
C GLY A 262 -19.85 -14.19 6.43
N VAL A 263 -19.84 -15.06 7.44
CA VAL A 263 -18.72 -15.30 8.34
C VAL A 263 -18.10 -16.66 8.03
N PRO A 264 -16.92 -16.74 7.38
CA PRO A 264 -16.28 -18.01 7.06
C PRO A 264 -15.87 -18.74 8.33
N LYS A 265 -16.44 -19.92 8.57
CA LYS A 265 -16.10 -20.74 9.75
C LYS A 265 -14.62 -21.16 9.76
N GLU A 266 -14.01 -21.29 8.59
CA GLU A 266 -12.59 -21.61 8.43
C GLU A 266 -11.67 -20.52 9.00
N ALA A 267 -12.13 -19.26 9.08
CA ALA A 267 -11.35 -18.16 9.63
C ALA A 267 -11.23 -18.18 11.17
N PHE A 268 -12.01 -19.01 11.87
CA PHE A 268 -12.06 -19.10 13.34
C PHE A 268 -11.36 -20.36 13.90
N ARG A 269 -10.43 -20.93 13.14
CA ARG A 269 -9.70 -22.16 13.50
C ARG A 269 -8.43 -21.88 14.32
N ALA A 270 -7.70 -22.94 14.63
CA ALA A 270 -6.47 -22.91 15.41
C ALA A 270 -5.47 -21.85 14.88
N GLY A 271 -5.01 -20.97 15.77
CA GLY A 271 -4.06 -19.89 15.46
C GLY A 271 -4.61 -18.48 15.68
N LEU A 272 -5.92 -18.31 15.86
CA LEU A 272 -6.51 -17.02 16.23
C LEU A 272 -6.40 -16.77 17.74
N ASP A 273 -5.82 -15.63 18.12
CA ASP A 273 -5.76 -15.20 19.52
C ASP A 273 -7.15 -14.86 20.07
N GLN A 274 -7.40 -15.21 21.34
CA GLN A 274 -8.70 -15.04 21.97
C GLN A 274 -9.15 -13.58 22.07
N ALA A 275 -8.22 -12.64 22.26
CA ALA A 275 -8.57 -11.22 22.30
C ALA A 275 -9.02 -10.74 20.91
N VAL A 276 -8.40 -11.22 19.83
CA VAL A 276 -8.80 -10.91 18.46
C VAL A 276 -10.14 -11.55 18.12
N ALA A 277 -10.35 -12.81 18.50
CA ALA A 277 -11.63 -13.50 18.33
C ALA A 277 -12.78 -12.77 19.06
N GLY A 278 -12.52 -12.31 20.29
CA GLY A 278 -13.46 -11.51 21.08
C GLY A 278 -13.80 -10.17 20.42
N ALA A 279 -12.80 -9.42 19.96
CA ALA A 279 -12.99 -8.14 19.27
C ALA A 279 -13.77 -8.30 17.95
N PHE A 280 -13.46 -9.34 17.16
CA PHE A 280 -14.19 -9.65 15.94
C PHE A 280 -15.66 -10.02 16.24
N SER A 281 -15.88 -10.87 17.25
CA SER A 281 -17.24 -11.26 17.68
C SER A 281 -18.05 -10.05 18.14
N GLY A 282 -17.44 -9.11 18.87
CA GLY A 282 -18.06 -7.84 19.23
C GLY A 282 -18.45 -6.99 18.01
N SER A 283 -17.65 -7.02 16.94
CA SER A 283 -17.96 -6.31 15.70
C SER A 283 -19.18 -6.92 14.98
N LEU A 284 -19.31 -8.26 14.97
CA LEU A 284 -20.51 -8.93 14.46
C LEU A 284 -21.75 -8.57 15.26
N GLU A 285 -21.63 -8.43 16.58
CA GLU A 285 -22.75 -8.05 17.43
C GLU A 285 -23.23 -6.62 17.17
N VAL A 286 -22.31 -5.69 16.91
CA VAL A 286 -22.68 -4.35 16.43
C VAL A 286 -23.47 -4.43 15.12
N MET A 287 -23.05 -5.26 14.16
CA MET A 287 -23.77 -5.44 12.90
C MET A 287 -25.19 -6.01 13.13
N ARG A 288 -25.35 -6.99 14.03
CA ARG A 288 -26.68 -7.53 14.39
C ARG A 288 -27.58 -6.48 15.02
N LYS A 289 -27.06 -5.67 15.96
CA LYS A 289 -27.79 -4.55 16.58
C LYS A 289 -28.21 -3.49 15.56
N LEU A 290 -27.41 -3.29 14.51
CA LEU A 290 -27.77 -2.45 13.37
C LEU A 290 -28.79 -3.12 12.43
N GLY A 291 -29.28 -4.32 12.73
CA GLY A 291 -30.28 -5.06 11.97
C GLY A 291 -29.74 -5.78 10.73
N TRP A 292 -28.42 -6.02 10.65
CA TRP A 292 -27.83 -6.77 9.56
C TRP A 292 -27.97 -8.28 9.78
N LYS A 293 -28.12 -9.05 8.71
CA LYS A 293 -28.21 -10.50 8.78
C LYS A 293 -26.79 -11.08 8.75
N VAL A 294 -26.35 -11.67 9.86
CA VAL A 294 -25.03 -12.31 9.99
C VAL A 294 -25.22 -13.82 9.92
N GLU A 295 -24.61 -14.47 8.93
CA GLU A 295 -24.73 -15.90 8.67
C GLU A 295 -23.34 -16.55 8.60
N GLU A 296 -23.22 -17.77 9.10
CA GLU A 296 -22.02 -18.56 8.88
C GLU A 296 -21.98 -19.07 7.43
N ILE A 297 -20.81 -19.03 6.81
CA ILE A 297 -20.55 -19.59 5.47
C ILE A 297 -19.33 -20.51 5.50
N SER A 298 -19.12 -21.26 4.42
CA SER A 298 -17.94 -22.11 4.24
C SER A 298 -17.09 -21.59 3.08
N LEU A 299 -15.80 -21.44 3.30
CA LEU A 299 -14.78 -21.25 2.26
C LEU A 299 -13.82 -22.45 2.35
N SER A 300 -14.22 -23.58 1.77
CA SER A 300 -13.60 -24.89 1.97
C SER A 300 -12.10 -24.94 1.62
N HIS A 301 -11.63 -24.08 0.72
CA HIS A 301 -10.26 -24.02 0.25
C HIS A 301 -9.42 -22.93 0.93
N LEU A 302 -9.97 -22.24 1.94
CA LEU A 302 -9.31 -21.11 2.61
C LEU A 302 -7.93 -21.49 3.18
N ASP A 303 -7.79 -22.69 3.75
CA ASP A 303 -6.54 -23.19 4.36
C ASP A 303 -5.38 -23.27 3.35
N TYR A 304 -5.67 -23.41 2.06
CA TYR A 304 -4.65 -23.47 1.02
C TYR A 304 -4.17 -22.08 0.55
N SER A 305 -4.77 -21.00 1.03
CA SER A 305 -4.51 -19.64 0.54
C SER A 305 -3.07 -19.20 0.75
N ILE A 306 -2.48 -19.49 1.92
CA ILE A 306 -1.09 -19.10 2.22
C ILE A 306 -0.12 -19.85 1.31
N ALA A 307 -0.25 -21.18 1.22
CA ALA A 307 0.63 -22.00 0.38
C ALA A 307 0.51 -21.60 -1.10
N THR A 308 -0.72 -21.41 -1.59
CA THR A 308 -0.99 -20.96 -2.96
C THR A 308 -0.39 -19.60 -3.23
N TYR A 309 -0.57 -18.64 -2.30
CA TYR A 309 0.02 -17.32 -2.39
C TYR A 309 1.54 -17.39 -2.49
N TYR A 310 2.22 -18.15 -1.62
CA TYR A 310 3.68 -18.23 -1.66
C TYR A 310 4.19 -18.84 -2.97
N ILE A 311 3.52 -19.84 -3.53
CA ILE A 311 3.88 -20.41 -4.84
C ILE A 311 3.73 -19.36 -5.94
N VAL A 312 2.56 -18.73 -6.04
CA VAL A 312 2.25 -17.79 -7.14
C VAL A 312 3.11 -16.52 -7.02
N ALA A 313 3.16 -15.92 -5.84
CA ALA A 313 3.84 -14.66 -5.63
C ALA A 313 5.36 -14.79 -5.79
N THR A 314 5.97 -15.90 -5.34
CA THR A 314 7.42 -16.09 -5.53
C THR A 314 7.78 -16.42 -6.96
N ALA A 315 6.97 -17.22 -7.67
CA ALA A 315 7.15 -17.48 -9.10
C ALA A 315 7.13 -16.18 -9.92
N GLU A 316 6.14 -15.31 -9.68
CA GLU A 316 6.07 -14.04 -10.40
C GLU A 316 7.21 -13.09 -10.00
N ALA A 317 7.61 -13.09 -8.72
CA ALA A 317 8.71 -12.28 -8.23
C ALA A 317 10.06 -12.65 -8.85
N SER A 318 10.35 -13.95 -9.02
CA SER A 318 11.62 -14.37 -9.62
C SER A 318 11.78 -13.86 -11.05
N SER A 319 10.68 -13.77 -11.80
CA SER A 319 10.64 -13.16 -13.13
C SER A 319 10.65 -11.63 -13.07
N ASN A 320 9.76 -11.02 -12.28
CA ASN A 320 9.61 -9.56 -12.20
C ASN A 320 10.91 -8.86 -11.76
N LEU A 321 11.62 -9.45 -10.79
CA LEU A 321 12.88 -8.93 -10.26
C LEU A 321 14.11 -9.33 -11.08
N ALA A 322 13.96 -10.11 -12.16
CA ALA A 322 15.09 -10.45 -13.04
C ALA A 322 15.70 -9.20 -13.71
N ARG A 323 14.91 -8.15 -13.89
CA ARG A 323 15.34 -6.86 -14.50
C ARG A 323 16.37 -6.08 -13.69
N TYR A 324 16.56 -6.41 -12.41
CA TYR A 324 17.49 -5.70 -11.53
C TYR A 324 18.85 -6.38 -11.62
N ASP A 325 19.69 -5.77 -12.43
CA ASP A 325 21.00 -6.28 -12.81
C ASP A 325 22.13 -5.25 -12.70
N GLY A 326 21.78 -3.99 -12.39
CA GLY A 326 22.71 -2.87 -12.35
C GLY A 326 23.13 -2.35 -13.73
N VAL A 327 22.62 -2.89 -14.83
CA VAL A 327 23.01 -2.48 -16.19
C VAL A 327 22.42 -1.12 -16.53
N LYS A 328 21.10 -0.98 -16.44
CA LYS A 328 20.39 0.24 -16.86
C LYS A 328 20.19 1.23 -15.73
N TYR A 329 20.02 0.76 -14.50
CA TYR A 329 19.74 1.57 -13.32
C TYR A 329 19.98 0.76 -12.04
N GLY A 330 19.96 1.43 -10.89
CA GLY A 330 20.12 0.82 -9.58
C GLY A 330 21.58 0.57 -9.20
N PHE A 331 21.77 -0.28 -8.21
CA PHE A 331 23.08 -0.70 -7.73
C PHE A 331 23.81 -1.55 -8.78
N ARG A 332 25.11 -1.33 -8.92
CA ARG A 332 26.04 -2.23 -9.64
C ARG A 332 27.23 -2.50 -8.73
N SER A 333 27.64 -3.76 -8.63
CA SER A 333 28.85 -4.13 -7.89
C SER A 333 30.09 -3.50 -8.54
N GLY A 334 31.06 -3.06 -7.74
CA GLY A 334 32.23 -2.33 -8.22
C GLY A 334 33.38 -3.21 -8.72
N ALA A 335 33.37 -4.52 -8.45
CA ALA A 335 34.49 -5.41 -8.76
C ALA A 335 34.03 -6.74 -9.37
N TYR A 336 34.20 -6.91 -10.67
CA TYR A 336 33.87 -8.13 -11.41
C TYR A 336 34.80 -8.29 -12.62
N SER A 337 35.08 -9.53 -13.01
CA SER A 337 35.95 -9.86 -14.14
C SER A 337 35.19 -10.35 -15.37
N THR A 338 33.93 -10.76 -15.20
CA THR A 338 33.05 -11.21 -16.29
C THR A 338 31.65 -10.61 -16.17
N LEU A 339 30.88 -10.67 -17.25
CA LEU A 339 29.48 -10.25 -17.24
C LEU A 339 28.62 -11.11 -16.29
N ALA A 340 28.90 -12.42 -16.21
CA ALA A 340 28.22 -13.33 -15.29
C ALA A 340 28.48 -12.92 -13.83
N GLU A 341 29.75 -12.66 -13.48
CA GLU A 341 30.10 -12.18 -12.14
C GLU A 341 29.46 -10.84 -11.81
N MET A 342 29.36 -9.92 -12.79
CA MET A 342 28.68 -8.64 -12.59
C MET A 342 27.23 -8.85 -12.16
N TYR A 343 26.48 -9.70 -12.87
CA TYR A 343 25.08 -9.99 -12.53
C TYR A 343 24.96 -10.65 -11.16
N GLU A 344 25.77 -11.68 -10.89
CA GLU A 344 25.74 -12.43 -9.64
C GLU A 344 26.07 -11.54 -8.44
N LYS A 345 27.18 -10.80 -8.48
CA LYS A 345 27.60 -9.92 -7.38
C LYS A 345 26.62 -8.79 -7.17
N THR A 346 26.17 -8.14 -8.23
CA THR A 346 25.19 -7.04 -8.14
C THR A 346 23.92 -7.49 -7.44
N ARG A 347 23.36 -8.65 -7.84
CA ARG A 347 22.15 -9.19 -7.23
C ARG A 347 22.39 -9.72 -5.81
N ARG A 348 23.52 -10.37 -5.56
CA ARG A 348 23.90 -10.89 -4.24
C ARG A 348 24.04 -9.77 -3.20
N GLU A 349 24.70 -8.68 -3.58
CA GLU A 349 25.02 -7.54 -2.73
C GLU A 349 23.85 -6.53 -2.63
N GLY A 350 23.04 -6.42 -3.69
CA GLY A 350 21.95 -5.45 -3.77
C GLY A 350 20.63 -5.92 -3.14
N PHE A 351 20.33 -7.23 -3.16
CA PHE A 351 19.14 -7.79 -2.53
C PHE A 351 19.42 -8.33 -1.12
N GLY A 352 18.51 -8.05 -0.19
CA GLY A 352 18.46 -8.65 1.12
C GLY A 352 18.04 -10.13 1.11
N ALA A 353 18.10 -10.76 2.29
CA ALA A 353 17.96 -12.20 2.42
C ALA A 353 16.56 -12.71 2.05
N GLU A 354 15.49 -12.00 2.44
CA GLU A 354 14.11 -12.40 2.13
C GLU A 354 13.81 -12.33 0.64
N VAL A 355 14.25 -11.26 -0.03
CA VAL A 355 14.10 -11.11 -1.48
C VAL A 355 14.83 -12.24 -2.22
N LYS A 356 16.07 -12.55 -1.83
CA LYS A 356 16.82 -13.67 -2.42
C LYS A 356 16.14 -15.02 -2.19
N ARG A 357 15.61 -15.28 -0.99
CA ARG A 357 14.84 -16.52 -0.69
C ARG A 357 13.65 -16.66 -1.63
N ARG A 358 12.87 -15.60 -1.83
CA ARG A 358 11.71 -15.61 -2.72
C ARG A 358 12.09 -15.78 -4.19
N ILE A 359 13.17 -15.15 -4.64
CA ILE A 359 13.69 -15.37 -5.99
C ILE A 359 14.11 -16.84 -6.16
N MET A 360 14.84 -17.43 -5.22
CA MET A 360 15.26 -18.83 -5.30
C MET A 360 14.07 -19.79 -5.35
N LEU A 361 13.09 -19.62 -4.44
CA LEU A 361 11.88 -20.44 -4.43
C LEU A 361 11.09 -20.27 -5.73
N GLY A 362 10.92 -19.03 -6.20
CA GLY A 362 10.22 -18.72 -7.43
C GLY A 362 10.85 -19.36 -8.67
N THR A 363 12.18 -19.30 -8.78
CA THR A 363 12.92 -19.96 -9.86
C THR A 363 12.76 -21.48 -9.78
N TYR A 364 12.77 -22.06 -8.58
CA TYR A 364 12.56 -23.49 -8.39
C TYR A 364 11.16 -23.93 -8.83
N VAL A 365 10.10 -23.27 -8.37
CA VAL A 365 8.71 -23.67 -8.70
C VAL A 365 8.35 -23.47 -10.17
N LEU A 366 9.13 -22.66 -10.90
CA LEU A 366 9.02 -22.47 -12.35
C LEU A 366 9.95 -23.37 -13.17
N SER A 367 10.87 -24.09 -12.54
CA SER A 367 11.86 -24.90 -13.25
C SER A 367 11.23 -26.12 -13.93
N ALA A 368 11.87 -26.54 -15.04
CA ALA A 368 11.44 -27.73 -15.77
C ALA A 368 11.41 -28.96 -14.84
N GLY A 369 10.34 -29.75 -14.94
CA GLY A 369 10.08 -30.90 -14.06
C GLY A 369 9.28 -30.56 -12.80
N TYR A 370 9.31 -29.31 -12.32
CA TYR A 370 8.59 -28.88 -11.11
C TYR A 370 7.39 -27.97 -11.38
N TYR A 371 7.34 -27.35 -12.57
CA TYR A 371 6.29 -26.41 -12.96
C TYR A 371 4.86 -26.91 -12.67
N GLU A 372 4.49 -28.07 -13.21
CA GLU A 372 3.12 -28.62 -13.06
C GLU A 372 2.79 -28.96 -11.61
N ALA A 373 3.78 -29.48 -10.87
CA ALA A 373 3.61 -29.90 -9.48
C ALA A 373 3.43 -28.72 -8.52
N TYR A 374 4.08 -27.59 -8.80
CA TYR A 374 4.03 -26.40 -7.96
C TYR A 374 3.21 -25.27 -8.57
N TYR A 375 3.75 -24.54 -9.55
CA TYR A 375 3.08 -23.35 -10.09
C TYR A 375 1.76 -23.67 -10.78
N GLY A 376 1.74 -24.70 -11.64
CA GLY A 376 0.52 -25.19 -12.30
C GLY A 376 -0.54 -25.64 -11.28
N LYS A 377 -0.13 -26.37 -10.24
CA LYS A 377 -1.02 -26.77 -9.14
C LYS A 377 -1.53 -25.57 -8.33
N GLY A 378 -0.66 -24.62 -7.99
CA GLY A 378 -1.02 -23.40 -7.28
C GLY A 378 -2.07 -22.59 -8.02
N GLN A 379 -1.95 -22.44 -9.33
CA GLN A 379 -2.95 -21.74 -10.15
C GLN A 379 -4.30 -22.46 -10.17
N LYS A 380 -4.31 -23.81 -10.19
CA LYS A 380 -5.56 -24.59 -10.06
C LYS A 380 -6.22 -24.38 -8.70
N VAL A 381 -5.46 -24.38 -7.61
CA VAL A 381 -5.98 -24.13 -6.25
C VAL A 381 -6.49 -22.69 -6.12
N ARG A 382 -5.83 -21.71 -6.75
CA ARG A 382 -6.32 -20.33 -6.82
C ARG A 382 -7.72 -20.25 -7.46
N THR A 383 -8.00 -21.05 -8.48
CA THR A 383 -9.34 -21.15 -9.07
C THR A 383 -10.37 -21.69 -8.07
N LEU A 384 -10.02 -22.72 -7.29
CA LEU A 384 -10.91 -23.26 -6.25
C LEU A 384 -11.23 -22.22 -5.17
N ILE A 385 -10.22 -21.48 -4.70
CA ILE A 385 -10.42 -20.39 -3.73
C ILE A 385 -11.35 -19.32 -4.31
N LYS A 386 -11.19 -18.97 -5.59
CA LYS A 386 -12.10 -18.02 -6.27
C LYS A 386 -13.53 -18.57 -6.33
N GLN A 387 -13.71 -19.86 -6.63
CA GLN A 387 -15.02 -20.50 -6.71
C GLN A 387 -15.74 -20.45 -5.35
N ASP A 388 -15.04 -20.69 -4.24
CA ASP A 388 -15.63 -20.56 -2.89
C ASP A 388 -16.26 -19.18 -2.68
N PHE A 389 -15.58 -18.11 -3.08
CA PHE A 389 -16.14 -16.75 -2.98
C PHE A 389 -17.29 -16.52 -3.97
N GLN A 390 -17.26 -17.11 -5.17
CA GLN A 390 -18.33 -16.97 -6.15
C GLN A 390 -19.60 -17.72 -5.74
N GLU A 391 -19.47 -18.81 -4.99
CA GLU A 391 -20.61 -19.57 -4.46
C GLU A 391 -21.21 -18.88 -3.23
N ALA A 392 -20.39 -18.18 -2.44
CA ALA A 392 -20.83 -17.48 -1.24
C ALA A 392 -21.52 -16.12 -1.52
N PHE A 393 -21.16 -15.42 -2.59
CA PHE A 393 -21.75 -14.14 -3.02
C PHE A 393 -22.92 -14.34 -3.97
#